data_AF-A0A1G5RY86-F1
#
_entry.id   AF-A0A1G5RY86-F1
#
_cell.length_a   1.000
_cell.length_b   1.000
_cell.length_c   1.000
_cell.angle_alpha   90.00
_cell.angle_beta   90.00
_cell.angle_gamma   90.00
#
_symmetry.space_group_name_H-M   'P 1'
#
loop_
_entity.id
_entity.type
_entity.pdbx_description
1 polymer ?
#
loop_
_entity_poly.entity_id
_entity_poly.type
_entity_poly.pdbx_seq_one_letter_code
_entity_poly.pdbx_strand_id
1 'polypeptide(L)'
;MKLALTLTYAAIAVYFYFTGNQGLAALFVMAALFIGFAIVRQGSVALAIKAIRDNNLQKAKFHVKETIRPEWLSPAYRSYHFMAKGYVEASEGKTDEAIESFETSLTHKVRHADDLSIVKFQLAVLYAEKQDFETAKALIAEVKNLNPNPNLLEQVKKAEKKLKAATSGRVKFSKSDEGLEAEDEVEAEAQIEDRSVDEVVVEAEKEV
;
A
#
# COMPACT_ATOMS: atom_id res chain seq x y z
N MET A 1 -9.64 -26.83 -11.10
CA MET A 1 -9.74 -27.87 -10.05
C MET A 1 -10.99 -27.73 -9.18
N LYS A 2 -11.25 -26.58 -8.53
CA LYS A 2 -12.44 -26.42 -7.65
C LYS A 2 -13.80 -26.59 -8.36
N LEU A 3 -13.92 -26.12 -9.61
CA LEU A 3 -15.13 -26.29 -10.45
C LEU A 3 -15.39 -27.75 -10.85
N ALA A 4 -14.33 -28.54 -11.06
CA ALA A 4 -14.46 -29.96 -11.35
C ALA A 4 -15.03 -30.70 -10.13
N LEU A 5 -14.54 -30.36 -8.93
CA LEU A 5 -15.03 -30.93 -7.67
C LEU A 5 -16.52 -30.66 -7.47
N THR A 6 -16.99 -29.42 -7.69
CA THR A 6 -18.43 -29.09 -7.55
C THR A 6 -19.31 -29.85 -8.53
N LEU A 7 -18.83 -30.07 -9.75
CA LEU A 7 -19.54 -30.88 -10.75
C LEU A 7 -19.62 -32.35 -10.34
N THR A 8 -18.54 -32.90 -9.76
CA THR A 8 -18.53 -34.27 -9.24
C THR A 8 -19.53 -34.44 -8.09
N TYR A 9 -19.57 -33.50 -7.15
CA TYR A 9 -20.54 -33.53 -6.04
C TYR A 9 -21.99 -33.38 -6.52
N ALA A 10 -22.25 -32.54 -7.51
CA ALA A 10 -23.58 -32.41 -8.12
C ALA A 10 -24.01 -33.70 -8.82
N ALA A 11 -23.11 -34.38 -9.52
CA ALA A 11 -23.39 -35.67 -10.16
C ALA A 11 -23.70 -36.78 -9.14
N ILE A 12 -22.94 -36.84 -8.03
CA ILE A 12 -23.18 -37.78 -6.92
C ILE A 12 -24.52 -37.51 -6.24
N ALA A 13 -24.92 -36.24 -6.08
CA ALA A 13 -26.20 -35.87 -5.51
C ALA A 13 -27.38 -36.37 -6.36
N VAL A 14 -27.28 -36.23 -7.69
CA VAL A 14 -28.30 -36.74 -8.63
C VAL A 14 -28.37 -38.27 -8.58
N TYR A 15 -27.22 -38.96 -8.53
CA TYR A 15 -27.18 -40.42 -8.40
C TYR A 15 -27.86 -40.91 -7.11
N PHE A 16 -27.60 -40.25 -5.98
CA PHE A 16 -28.22 -40.57 -4.68
C PHE A 16 -29.72 -40.27 -4.62
N TYR A 17 -30.17 -39.26 -5.38
CA TYR A 17 -31.59 -38.94 -5.51
C TYR A 17 -32.37 -40.09 -6.19
N PHE A 18 -31.79 -40.72 -7.22
CA PHE A 18 -32.40 -41.87 -7.90
C PHE A 18 -32.38 -43.17 -7.08
N THR A 19 -31.45 -43.31 -6.13
CA THR A 19 -31.37 -44.50 -5.25
C THR A 19 -32.31 -44.44 -4.04
N GLY A 20 -33.17 -43.41 -3.94
CA GLY A 20 -34.25 -43.33 -2.96
C GLY A 20 -33.83 -42.87 -1.56
N ASN A 21 -32.56 -42.54 -1.34
CA ASN A 21 -32.07 -42.06 -0.05
C ASN A 21 -32.17 -40.52 0.03
N GLN A 22 -33.40 -40.03 0.24
CA GLN A 22 -33.74 -38.61 0.21
C GLN A 22 -32.97 -37.78 1.25
N GLY A 23 -32.64 -38.37 2.41
CA GLY A 23 -31.86 -37.69 3.45
C GLY A 23 -30.42 -37.41 3.02
N LEU A 24 -29.75 -38.40 2.41
CA LEU A 24 -28.38 -38.24 1.92
C LEU A 24 -28.31 -37.29 0.73
N ALA A 25 -29.27 -37.38 -0.20
CA ALA A 25 -29.35 -36.49 -1.36
C ALA A 25 -29.51 -35.02 -0.95
N ALA A 26 -30.39 -34.72 0.02
CA ALA A 26 -30.57 -33.36 0.54
C ALA A 26 -29.28 -32.79 1.15
N LEU A 27 -28.51 -33.62 1.86
CA LEU A 27 -27.24 -33.23 2.48
C LEU A 27 -26.18 -32.87 1.42
N PHE A 28 -26.09 -33.64 0.34
CA PHE A 28 -25.18 -33.37 -0.78
C PHE A 28 -25.60 -32.15 -1.61
N VAL A 29 -26.89 -31.91 -1.82
CA VAL A 29 -27.39 -30.70 -2.49
C VAL A 29 -27.05 -29.46 -1.65
N MET A 30 -27.24 -29.52 -0.33
CA MET A 30 -26.90 -28.43 0.57
C MET A 30 -25.38 -28.16 0.59
N ALA A 31 -24.56 -29.21 0.59
CA ALA A 31 -23.10 -29.08 0.46
C ALA A 31 -22.68 -28.47 -0.88
N ALA A 32 -23.30 -28.88 -1.99
CA ALA A 32 -23.02 -28.33 -3.32
C ALA A 32 -23.38 -26.84 -3.42
N LEU A 33 -24.52 -26.43 -2.85
CA LEU A 33 -24.90 -25.01 -2.76
C LEU A 33 -23.90 -24.20 -1.93
N PHE A 34 -23.46 -24.74 -0.78
CA PHE A 34 -22.51 -24.06 0.09
C PHE A 34 -21.14 -23.88 -0.59
N ILE A 35 -20.66 -24.90 -1.28
CA ILE A 35 -19.39 -24.84 -2.03
C ILE A 35 -19.53 -23.92 -3.25
N GLY A 36 -20.64 -23.99 -3.98
CA GLY A 36 -20.94 -23.10 -5.11
C GLY A 36 -20.92 -21.63 -4.68
N PHE A 37 -21.60 -21.32 -3.57
CA PHE A 37 -21.60 -20.00 -2.96
C PHE A 37 -20.18 -19.54 -2.58
N ALA A 38 -19.38 -20.42 -1.96
CA ALA A 38 -18.00 -20.11 -1.60
C ALA A 38 -17.11 -19.80 -2.83
N ILE A 39 -17.30 -20.51 -3.95
CA ILE A 39 -16.53 -20.29 -5.19
C ILE A 39 -16.91 -18.98 -5.85
N VAL A 40 -18.20 -18.68 -5.99
CA VAL A 40 -18.67 -17.41 -6.57
C VAL A 40 -18.13 -16.23 -5.76
N ARG A 41 -18.20 -16.34 -4.43
CA ARG A 41 -17.70 -15.31 -3.52
C ARG A 41 -16.19 -15.10 -3.62
N GLN A 42 -15.39 -16.17 -3.66
CA GLN A 42 -13.93 -16.06 -3.87
C GLN A 42 -13.57 -15.58 -5.28
N GLY A 43 -14.40 -15.90 -6.27
CA GLY A 43 -14.24 -15.50 -7.67
C GLY A 43 -14.32 -13.99 -7.87
N SER A 44 -15.19 -13.30 -7.13
CA SER A 44 -15.34 -11.83 -7.21
C SER A 44 -14.02 -11.09 -6.97
N VAL A 45 -13.23 -11.49 -5.97
CA VAL A 45 -11.93 -10.88 -5.65
C VAL A 45 -10.91 -11.12 -6.77
N ALA A 46 -10.89 -12.34 -7.33
CA ALA A 46 -10.00 -12.63 -8.46
C ALA A 46 -10.36 -11.80 -9.70
N LEU A 47 -11.66 -11.58 -9.94
CA LEU A 47 -12.14 -10.70 -11.02
C LEU A 47 -11.78 -9.23 -10.76
N ALA A 48 -11.85 -8.77 -9.50
CA ALA A 48 -11.40 -7.43 -9.14
C ALA A 48 -9.92 -7.20 -9.45
N ILE A 49 -9.05 -8.12 -9.04
CA ILE A 49 -7.61 -8.05 -9.34
C ILE A 49 -7.34 -8.11 -10.84
N LYS A 50 -8.06 -8.96 -11.58
CA LYS A 50 -7.96 -9.01 -13.03
C LYS A 50 -8.36 -7.65 -13.65
N ALA A 51 -9.46 -7.08 -13.21
CA ALA A 51 -9.91 -5.76 -13.68
C ALA A 51 -8.89 -4.65 -13.40
N ILE A 52 -8.19 -4.69 -12.26
CA ILE A 52 -7.09 -3.76 -11.95
C ILE A 52 -5.93 -3.94 -12.94
N ARG A 53 -5.53 -5.18 -13.23
CA ARG A 53 -4.47 -5.48 -14.21
C ARG A 53 -4.83 -5.00 -15.62
N ASP A 54 -6.12 -5.06 -15.96
CA ASP A 54 -6.68 -4.57 -17.23
C ASP A 54 -6.90 -3.04 -17.22
N ASN A 55 -6.42 -2.31 -16.19
CA ASN A 55 -6.64 -0.87 -15.97
C ASN A 55 -8.12 -0.45 -15.89
N ASN A 56 -9.03 -1.39 -15.61
CA ASN A 56 -10.46 -1.13 -15.48
C ASN A 56 -10.88 -1.02 -14.01
N LEU A 57 -10.59 0.14 -13.42
CA LEU A 57 -10.87 0.41 -12.01
C LEU A 57 -12.37 0.49 -11.69
N GLN A 58 -13.22 0.84 -12.68
CA GLN A 58 -14.68 0.85 -12.50
C GLN A 58 -15.23 -0.57 -12.27
N LYS A 59 -14.77 -1.55 -13.06
CA LYS A 59 -15.12 -2.96 -12.85
C LYS A 59 -14.54 -3.48 -11.54
N ALA A 60 -13.32 -3.07 -11.19
CA ALA A 60 -12.71 -3.43 -9.91
C ALA A 60 -13.57 -2.94 -8.74
N LYS A 61 -14.01 -1.68 -8.76
CA LYS A 61 -14.91 -1.10 -7.75
C LYS A 61 -16.22 -1.86 -7.64
N PHE A 62 -16.81 -2.26 -8.76
CA PHE A 62 -18.04 -3.07 -8.76
C PHE A 62 -17.82 -4.40 -8.01
N HIS A 63 -16.78 -5.16 -8.36
CA HIS A 63 -16.49 -6.46 -7.73
C HIS A 63 -16.05 -6.34 -6.27
N VAL A 64 -15.34 -5.27 -5.90
CA VAL A 64 -14.98 -4.99 -4.49
C VAL A 64 -16.25 -4.73 -3.67
N LYS A 65 -17.20 -3.94 -4.20
CA LYS A 65 -18.49 -3.67 -3.53
C LYS A 65 -19.40 -4.89 -3.41
N GLU A 66 -19.38 -5.79 -4.40
CA GLU A 66 -20.11 -7.07 -4.33
C GLU A 66 -19.59 -8.01 -3.24
N THR A 67 -18.38 -7.77 -2.72
CA THR A 67 -17.82 -8.60 -1.65
C THR A 67 -18.42 -8.20 -0.30
N ILE A 68 -19.62 -8.71 -0.01
CA ILE A 68 -20.47 -8.32 1.15
C ILE A 68 -19.76 -8.46 2.51
N ARG A 69 -18.84 -9.43 2.68
CA ARG A 69 -18.06 -9.61 3.93
C ARG A 69 -16.68 -10.22 3.63
N PRO A 70 -15.59 -9.47 3.83
CA PRO A 70 -14.22 -9.95 3.64
C PRO A 70 -13.74 -10.88 4.76
N GLU A 71 -14.47 -11.02 5.88
CA GLU A 71 -14.14 -11.90 7.01
C GLU A 71 -14.35 -13.40 6.77
N TRP A 72 -15.13 -13.77 5.76
CA TRP A 72 -15.33 -15.17 5.39
C TRP A 72 -14.37 -15.65 4.30
N LEU A 73 -13.47 -14.77 3.84
CA LEU A 73 -12.46 -15.12 2.87
C LEU A 73 -11.26 -15.73 3.58
N SER A 74 -10.57 -16.67 2.93
CA SER A 74 -9.30 -17.13 3.47
C SER A 74 -8.29 -15.98 3.52
N PRO A 75 -7.28 -16.02 4.42
CA PRO A 75 -6.36 -14.90 4.64
C PRO A 75 -5.75 -14.34 3.34
N ALA A 76 -5.35 -15.23 2.42
CA ALA A 76 -4.83 -14.83 1.11
C ALA A 76 -5.84 -14.04 0.27
N TYR A 77 -7.10 -14.50 0.16
CA TYR A 77 -8.14 -13.76 -0.59
C TYR A 77 -8.53 -12.46 0.12
N ARG A 78 -8.42 -12.42 1.45
CA ARG A 78 -8.65 -11.21 2.24
C ARG A 78 -7.60 -10.15 1.94
N SER A 79 -6.32 -10.55 1.90
CA SER A 79 -5.22 -9.68 1.44
C SER A 79 -5.49 -9.13 0.03
N TYR A 80 -5.87 -9.97 -0.94
CA TYR A 80 -6.22 -9.50 -2.28
C TYR A 80 -7.43 -8.58 -2.32
N HIS A 81 -8.44 -8.79 -1.48
CA HIS A 81 -9.59 -7.90 -1.39
C HIS A 81 -9.18 -6.50 -0.90
N PHE A 82 -8.39 -6.42 0.18
CA PHE A 82 -7.89 -5.14 0.68
C PHE A 82 -6.93 -4.46 -0.29
N MET A 83 -6.10 -5.24 -1.00
CA MET A 83 -5.28 -4.72 -2.10
C MET A 83 -6.15 -4.09 -3.19
N ALA A 84 -7.21 -4.78 -3.63
CA ALA A 84 -8.12 -4.26 -4.64
C ALA A 84 -8.85 -2.98 -4.16
N LYS A 85 -9.27 -2.98 -2.90
CA LYS A 85 -9.90 -1.82 -2.24
C LYS A 85 -8.96 -0.61 -2.23
N GLY A 86 -7.70 -0.80 -1.83
CA GLY A 86 -6.69 0.26 -1.85
C GLY A 86 -6.44 0.85 -3.24
N TYR A 87 -6.47 0.03 -4.29
CA TYR A 87 -6.37 0.53 -5.68
C TYR A 87 -7.56 1.41 -6.07
N VAL A 88 -8.77 1.03 -5.65
CA VAL A 88 -9.99 1.81 -5.92
C VAL A 88 -9.94 3.13 -5.14
N GLU A 89 -9.58 3.11 -3.86
CA GLU A 89 -9.48 4.30 -3.02
C GLU A 89 -8.41 5.27 -3.50
N ALA A 90 -7.23 4.76 -3.89
CA ALA A 90 -6.18 5.57 -4.50
C ALA A 90 -6.68 6.26 -5.79
N SER A 91 -7.46 5.56 -6.61
CA SER A 91 -8.03 6.13 -7.83
C SER A 91 -9.13 7.17 -7.59
N GLU A 92 -9.75 7.14 -6.42
CA GLU A 92 -10.74 8.12 -5.98
C GLU A 92 -10.09 9.35 -5.29
N GLY A 93 -8.76 9.38 -5.20
CA GLY A 93 -8.01 10.45 -4.51
C GLY A 93 -8.05 10.33 -2.98
N LYS A 94 -8.44 9.19 -2.44
CA LYS A 94 -8.53 8.94 -0.99
C LYS A 94 -7.23 8.30 -0.50
N THR A 95 -6.16 9.08 -0.48
CA THR A 95 -4.81 8.59 -0.20
C THR A 95 -4.68 7.92 1.17
N ASP A 96 -5.31 8.48 2.22
CA ASP A 96 -5.23 7.92 3.58
C ASP A 96 -5.95 6.57 3.68
N GLU A 97 -7.18 6.49 3.16
CA GLU A 97 -7.96 5.23 3.12
C GLU A 97 -7.21 4.16 2.31
N ALA A 98 -6.59 4.57 1.19
CA ALA A 98 -5.82 3.67 0.35
C ALA A 98 -4.61 3.08 1.10
N ILE A 99 -3.87 3.91 1.86
CA ILE A 99 -2.74 3.45 2.68
C ILE A 99 -3.23 2.43 3.72
N GLU A 100 -4.29 2.75 4.46
CA GLU A 100 -4.87 1.83 5.46
C GLU A 100 -5.26 0.49 4.83
N SER A 101 -5.91 0.52 3.66
CA SER A 101 -6.30 -0.67 2.92
C SER A 101 -5.07 -1.50 2.47
N PHE A 102 -4.02 -0.86 1.97
CA PHE A 102 -2.80 -1.57 1.56
C PHE A 102 -2.02 -2.14 2.76
N GLU A 103 -1.94 -1.42 3.88
CA GLU A 103 -1.34 -1.92 5.12
C GLU A 103 -2.13 -3.11 5.67
N THR A 104 -3.47 -2.99 5.69
CA THR A 104 -4.36 -4.09 6.09
C THR A 104 -4.14 -5.32 5.21
N SER A 105 -3.90 -5.14 3.90
CA SER A 105 -3.55 -6.24 3.01
C SER A 105 -2.26 -6.96 3.43
N LEU A 106 -1.23 -6.22 3.87
CA LEU A 106 0.04 -6.79 4.33
C LEU A 106 -0.12 -7.60 5.61
N THR A 107 -1.04 -7.22 6.51
CA THR A 107 -1.32 -7.99 7.74
C THR A 107 -1.85 -9.40 7.45
N HIS A 108 -2.57 -9.58 6.34
CA HIS A 108 -3.24 -10.84 5.98
C HIS A 108 -2.35 -11.80 5.16
N LYS A 109 -1.04 -11.53 5.09
CA LYS A 109 -0.02 -12.31 4.36
C LYS A 109 -0.35 -12.43 2.88
N VAL A 110 0.25 -11.53 2.09
CA VAL A 110 0.23 -11.62 0.63
C VAL A 110 0.85 -12.94 0.19
N ARG A 111 0.13 -13.71 -0.65
CA ARG A 111 0.49 -15.10 -0.94
C ARG A 111 1.77 -15.24 -1.77
N HIS A 112 2.00 -14.30 -2.69
CA HIS A 112 3.09 -14.35 -3.67
C HIS A 112 4.06 -13.19 -3.46
N ALA A 113 5.36 -13.45 -3.59
CA ALA A 113 6.39 -12.42 -3.42
C ALA A 113 6.28 -11.28 -4.46
N ASP A 114 5.83 -11.59 -5.67
CA ASP A 114 5.54 -10.59 -6.70
C ASP A 114 4.40 -9.65 -6.25
N ASP A 115 3.30 -10.21 -5.75
CA ASP A 115 2.17 -9.42 -5.27
C ASP A 115 2.57 -8.58 -4.05
N LEU A 116 3.43 -9.10 -3.17
CA LEU A 116 3.98 -8.36 -2.04
C LEU A 116 4.78 -7.14 -2.51
N SER A 117 5.62 -7.32 -3.54
CA SER A 117 6.40 -6.25 -4.14
C SER A 117 5.52 -5.18 -4.77
N ILE A 118 4.40 -5.58 -5.40
CA ILE A 118 3.40 -4.67 -5.96
C ILE A 118 2.75 -3.83 -4.86
N VAL A 119 2.29 -4.45 -3.77
CA VAL A 119 1.64 -3.73 -2.65
C VAL A 119 2.60 -2.72 -2.02
N LYS A 120 3.84 -3.14 -1.72
CA LYS A 120 4.85 -2.26 -1.14
C LYS A 120 5.23 -1.12 -2.07
N PHE A 121 5.31 -1.37 -3.38
CA PHE A 121 5.55 -0.33 -4.37
C PHE A 121 4.41 0.69 -4.40
N GLN A 122 3.16 0.22 -4.36
CA GLN A 122 2.00 1.11 -4.35
C GLN A 122 1.94 1.97 -3.07
N LEU A 123 2.26 1.39 -1.91
CA LEU A 123 2.43 2.17 -0.68
C LEU A 123 3.51 3.24 -0.85
N ALA A 124 4.66 2.91 -1.43
CA ALA A 124 5.73 3.90 -1.66
C ALA A 124 5.26 5.08 -2.52
N VAL A 125 4.43 4.82 -3.53
CA VAL A 125 3.83 5.87 -4.37
C VAL A 125 2.87 6.74 -3.55
N LEU A 126 2.00 6.16 -2.74
CA LEU A 126 1.05 6.91 -1.90
C LEU A 126 1.76 7.74 -0.82
N TYR A 127 2.79 7.19 -0.17
CA TYR A 127 3.61 7.95 0.78
C TYR A 127 4.36 9.10 0.08
N ALA A 128 4.82 8.90 -1.15
CA ALA A 128 5.41 9.97 -1.95
C ALA A 128 4.40 11.08 -2.29
N GLU A 129 3.15 10.73 -2.58
CA GLU A 129 2.05 11.69 -2.79
C GLU A 129 1.75 12.49 -1.52
N LYS A 130 1.81 11.85 -0.35
CA LYS A 130 1.73 12.52 0.97
C LYS A 130 2.97 13.33 1.35
N GLN A 131 3.95 13.43 0.44
CA GLN A 131 5.23 14.11 0.67
C GLN A 131 6.10 13.49 1.77
N ASP A 132 5.79 12.26 2.21
CA ASP A 132 6.61 11.45 3.10
C ASP A 132 7.65 10.69 2.27
N PHE A 133 8.70 11.42 1.89
CA PHE A 133 9.75 10.90 1.03
C PHE A 133 10.71 9.95 1.74
N GLU A 134 10.76 9.96 3.08
CA GLU A 134 11.60 9.05 3.85
C GLU A 134 11.01 7.63 3.82
N THR A 135 9.74 7.51 4.19
CA THR A 135 9.00 6.23 4.14
C THR A 135 8.93 5.70 2.71
N ALA A 136 8.69 6.57 1.71
CA ALA A 136 8.67 6.16 0.31
C ALA A 136 10.02 5.59 -0.17
N LYS A 137 11.15 6.16 0.26
CA LYS A 137 12.49 5.64 -0.09
C LYS A 137 12.78 4.30 0.57
N ALA A 138 12.42 4.15 1.85
CA ALA A 138 12.58 2.89 2.57
C ALA A 138 11.80 1.76 1.88
N LEU A 139 10.53 2.01 1.54
CA LEU A 139 9.69 1.04 0.84
C LEU A 139 10.24 0.69 -0.55
N ILE A 140 10.77 1.66 -1.31
CA ILE A 140 11.40 1.38 -2.61
C ILE A 140 12.63 0.48 -2.46
N ALA A 141 13.44 0.69 -1.42
CA ALA A 141 14.60 -0.16 -1.15
C ALA A 141 14.15 -1.58 -0.81
N GLU A 142 13.12 -1.74 0.02
CA GLU A 142 12.53 -3.04 0.32
C GLU A 142 12.00 -3.74 -0.92
N VAL A 143 11.28 -3.03 -1.80
CA VAL A 143 10.76 -3.60 -3.04
C VAL A 143 11.89 -4.12 -3.92
N LYS A 144 13.01 -3.40 -4.03
CA LYS A 144 14.18 -3.88 -4.80
C LYS A 144 14.79 -5.15 -4.21
N ASN A 145 14.86 -5.25 -2.89
CA ASN A 145 15.40 -6.42 -2.20
C ASN A 145 14.55 -7.68 -2.41
N LEU A 146 13.26 -7.52 -2.72
CA LEU A 146 12.35 -8.62 -3.02
C LEU A 146 12.52 -9.19 -4.44
N ASN A 147 13.45 -8.65 -5.26
CA ASN A 147 13.70 -9.06 -6.65
C ASN A 147 12.40 -9.13 -7.49
N PRO A 148 11.72 -7.98 -7.67
CA PRO A 148 10.45 -7.94 -8.38
C PRO A 148 10.64 -8.29 -9.85
N ASN A 149 9.55 -8.69 -10.51
CA ASN A 149 9.59 -8.93 -11.94
C ASN A 149 10.14 -7.71 -12.74
N PRO A 150 10.72 -7.93 -13.94
CA PRO A 150 11.39 -6.87 -14.70
C PRO A 150 10.51 -5.63 -14.97
N ASN A 151 9.21 -5.85 -15.22
CA ASN A 151 8.26 -4.77 -15.50
C ASN A 151 8.03 -3.87 -14.29
N LEU A 152 7.91 -4.46 -13.09
CA LEU A 152 7.79 -3.71 -11.84
C LEU A 152 9.13 -3.05 -11.49
N LEU A 153 10.27 -3.71 -11.71
CA LEU A 153 11.59 -3.14 -11.46
C LEU A 153 11.81 -1.85 -12.28
N GLU A 154 11.36 -1.82 -13.53
CA GLU A 154 11.43 -0.60 -14.36
C GLU A 154 10.59 0.54 -13.76
N GLN A 155 9.38 0.24 -13.28
CA GLN A 155 8.51 1.21 -12.62
C GLN A 155 9.13 1.73 -11.31
N VAL A 156 9.72 0.85 -10.51
CA VAL A 156 10.43 1.18 -9.28
C VAL A 156 11.60 2.13 -9.54
N LYS A 157 12.40 1.86 -10.58
CA LYS A 157 13.51 2.75 -10.99
C LYS A 157 13.01 4.14 -11.42
N LYS A 158 11.90 4.19 -12.17
CA LYS A 158 11.28 5.46 -12.59
C LYS A 158 10.78 6.25 -11.37
N ALA A 159 10.10 5.58 -10.43
CA ALA A 159 9.61 6.19 -9.20
C ALA A 159 10.75 6.71 -8.32
N GLU A 160 11.81 5.92 -8.15
CA GLU A 160 13.00 6.33 -7.40
C GLU A 160 13.66 7.58 -8.01
N LYS A 161 13.78 7.65 -9.34
CA LYS A 161 14.32 8.84 -10.01
C LYS A 161 13.47 10.08 -9.74
N LYS A 162 12.15 9.95 -9.81
CA LYS A 162 11.21 11.05 -9.48
C LYS A 162 11.35 11.49 -8.03
N LEU A 163 11.45 10.54 -7.10
CA LEU A 163 11.66 10.81 -5.68
C LEU A 163 12.98 11.53 -5.42
N LYS A 164 14.08 11.10 -6.03
CA LYS A 164 15.38 11.79 -5.92
C LYS A 164 15.30 13.23 -6.44
N ALA A 165 14.63 13.45 -7.57
CA ALA A 165 14.43 14.80 -8.09
C ALA A 165 13.58 15.67 -7.15
N ALA A 166 12.48 15.12 -6.62
CA ALA A 166 11.59 15.81 -5.68
C ALA A 166 12.28 16.14 -4.35
N THR A 167 13.07 15.22 -3.80
CA THR A 167 13.82 15.48 -2.56
C THR A 167 15.02 16.40 -2.80
N SER A 168 15.69 16.34 -3.95
CA SER A 168 16.86 17.20 -4.23
C SER A 168 16.52 18.69 -4.30
N GLY A 169 15.28 19.05 -4.66
CA GLY A 169 14.79 20.43 -4.57
C GLY A 169 14.60 20.88 -3.11
N ARG A 170 14.05 20.01 -2.26
CA ARG A 170 13.87 20.28 -0.81
C ARG A 170 15.17 20.32 -0.02
N VAL A 171 16.12 19.44 -0.31
CA VAL A 171 17.41 19.40 0.39
C VAL A 171 18.25 20.65 0.12
N LYS A 172 18.07 21.28 -1.06
CA LYS A 172 18.70 22.57 -1.36
C LYS A 172 18.05 23.72 -0.60
N PHE A 173 16.73 23.70 -0.43
CA PHE A 173 15.97 24.72 0.30
C PHE A 173 16.22 24.62 1.83
N SER A 174 16.20 23.40 2.37
CA SER A 174 16.48 23.16 3.79
C SER A 174 17.92 23.50 4.18
N LYS A 175 18.91 23.25 3.30
CA LYS A 175 20.30 23.67 3.56
C LYS A 175 20.54 25.17 3.36
N SER A 176 19.76 25.85 2.52
CA SER A 176 19.86 27.31 2.38
C SER A 176 19.24 28.03 3.58
N ASP A 177 18.17 27.48 4.15
CA ASP A 177 17.55 28.03 5.37
C ASP A 177 18.44 27.79 6.61
N GLU A 178 19.03 26.60 6.78
CA GLU A 178 20.04 26.35 7.84
C GLU A 178 21.33 27.20 7.67
N GLY A 179 21.69 27.55 6.45
CA GLY A 179 22.85 28.41 6.17
C GLY A 179 22.60 29.89 6.52
N LEU A 180 21.37 30.37 6.31
CA LEU A 180 20.95 31.73 6.68
C LEU A 180 20.80 31.88 8.20
N GLU A 181 20.23 30.88 8.88
CA GLU A 181 20.12 30.90 10.35
C GLU A 181 21.50 30.81 11.04
N ALA A 182 22.44 30.04 10.47
CA ALA A 182 23.81 29.97 11.00
C ALA A 182 24.64 31.24 10.70
N GLU A 183 24.40 31.92 9.59
CA GLU A 183 25.04 33.21 9.29
C GLU A 183 24.49 34.32 10.20
N ASP A 184 23.17 34.35 10.45
CA ASP A 184 22.54 35.32 11.36
C ASP A 184 22.95 35.08 12.84
N GLU A 185 23.12 33.84 13.28
CA GLU A 185 23.62 33.53 14.64
C GLU A 185 25.10 33.90 14.81
N VAL A 186 25.95 33.62 13.81
CA VAL A 186 27.37 34.00 13.85
C VAL A 186 27.56 35.52 13.77
N GLU A 187 26.72 36.24 13.00
CA GLU A 187 26.76 37.70 12.92
C GLU A 187 26.20 38.36 14.20
N ALA A 188 25.21 37.73 14.86
CA ALA A 188 24.71 38.16 16.16
C ALA A 188 25.74 37.92 17.29
N GLU A 189 26.45 36.79 17.29
CA GLU A 189 27.52 36.51 18.28
C GLU A 189 28.73 37.42 18.07
N ALA A 190 29.13 37.71 16.83
CA ALA A 190 30.22 38.63 16.52
C ALA A 190 29.92 40.09 16.94
N GLN A 191 28.66 40.53 16.84
CA GLN A 191 28.25 41.86 17.31
C GLN A 191 28.20 41.98 18.84
N ILE A 192 28.02 40.88 19.57
CA ILE A 192 28.04 40.86 21.04
C ILE A 192 29.49 40.94 21.56
N GLU A 193 30.43 40.27 20.87
CA GLU A 193 31.85 40.31 21.24
C GLU A 193 32.47 41.70 21.02
N ASP A 194 32.17 42.39 19.92
CA ASP A 194 32.68 43.74 19.62
C ASP A 194 32.14 44.80 20.61
N ARG A 195 30.87 44.68 21.01
CA ARG A 195 30.25 45.58 22.02
C ARG A 195 30.85 45.44 23.41
N SER A 196 31.39 44.28 23.75
CA SER A 196 32.03 44.03 25.04
C SER A 196 33.43 44.65 25.16
N VAL A 197 34.08 45.00 24.03
CA VAL A 197 35.41 45.61 24.03
C VAL A 197 35.29 47.12 24.26
N ASP A 198 34.28 47.77 23.69
CA ASP A 198 34.08 49.22 23.85
C ASP A 198 33.58 49.63 25.26
N GLU A 199 32.83 48.77 25.95
CA GLU A 199 32.35 49.06 27.32
C GLU A 199 33.47 48.94 28.38
N VAL A 200 34.49 48.12 28.13
CA VAL A 200 35.64 47.95 29.05
C VAL A 200 36.66 49.10 28.90
N VAL A 201 36.74 49.74 27.74
CA VAL A 201 37.66 50.88 27.53
C VAL A 201 37.14 52.18 28.17
N VAL A 202 35.82 52.36 28.28
CA VAL A 202 35.23 53.58 28.86
C VAL A 202 35.33 53.61 30.40
N GLU A 203 35.47 52.47 31.07
CA GLU A 203 35.63 52.41 32.53
C GLU A 203 37.09 52.68 32.98
N ALA A 204 38.09 52.52 32.10
CA ALA A 204 39.50 52.70 32.44
C ALA A 204 39.99 54.17 32.36
N GLU A 205 39.22 55.09 31.79
CA GLU A 205 39.59 56.51 31.65
C GLU A 205 39.04 57.41 32.78
N LYS A 206 38.38 56.83 33.80
CA LYS A 206 37.84 57.56 34.96
C LYS A 206 38.68 57.48 36.24
N GLU A 207 39.80 56.77 36.24
CA GLU A 207 40.68 56.61 37.43
C GLU A 207 42.12 57.13 37.25
N VAL A 208 42.35 58.16 36.41
CA VAL A 208 43.64 58.87 36.37
C VAL A 208 43.49 60.37 36.62
#